data_AF-A0A2P7TJG6-F1
#
_entry.id   AF-A0A2P7TJG6-F1
#
_cell.length_a   1.000
_cell.length_b   1.000
_cell.length_c   1.000
_cell.angle_alpha   90.00
_cell.angle_beta   90.00
_cell.angle_gamma   90.00
#
_symmetry.space_group_name_H-M   'P 1'
#
loop_
_entity.id
_entity.type
_entity.pdbx_description
1 polymer ?
#
loop_
_entity_poly.entity_id
_entity_poly.type
_entity_poly.pdbx_seq_one_letter_code
_entity_poly.pdbx_strand_id
1 'polypeptide(L)'
;MKTEAFIYCKPVRVVAWVLFWALCMPAIADAQNPQYPYYDDYDNQPYYNFEYPDYPEYPQYDQQPAQIAPQGQQQYPPVDLYIQNIAQQTITWCWAAVAQQIIFWKRNYSPNQCELVAIAYNANAQYCCTYPQACTVTGSLEQIQALIMYYGGSFSAITPPADPYSLYQTLAAGRAVILALQSTPFSGHVVVVRGMEWVQTAWGMQPVLYINDPMSYFSKPVPFYDLLGYWQAAIVVF
;
A
#
# COMPACT_ATOMS: atom_id res chain seq x y z
N MET A 1 -65.87 -20.08 9.40
CA MET A 1 -64.88 -19.87 10.48
C MET A 1 -63.71 -20.80 10.20
N LYS A 2 -62.60 -20.25 9.70
CA LYS A 2 -61.38 -21.01 9.38
C LYS A 2 -60.29 -20.56 10.33
N THR A 3 -59.69 -21.54 11.00
CA THR A 3 -58.64 -21.42 12.00
C THR A 3 -57.31 -21.27 11.30
N GLU A 4 -56.59 -20.16 11.52
CA GLU A 4 -55.20 -20.01 11.09
C GLU A 4 -54.27 -20.06 12.31
N ALA A 5 -53.25 -20.91 12.21
CA ALA A 5 -52.27 -21.16 13.24
C ALA A 5 -51.16 -20.10 13.21
N PHE A 6 -50.95 -19.41 14.33
CA PHE A 6 -49.80 -18.55 14.56
C PHE A 6 -48.56 -19.40 14.86
N ILE A 7 -47.54 -19.32 14.00
CA ILE A 7 -46.19 -19.83 14.30
C ILE A 7 -45.43 -18.72 15.03
N TYR A 8 -45.19 -18.95 16.32
CA TYR A 8 -44.47 -18.07 17.23
C TYR A 8 -43.00 -18.51 17.27
N CYS A 9 -42.12 -17.84 16.53
CA CYS A 9 -40.67 -18.05 16.68
C CYS A 9 -40.13 -17.14 17.79
N LYS A 10 -39.77 -17.76 18.92
CA LYS A 10 -39.02 -17.13 20.02
C LYS A 10 -37.58 -16.81 19.58
N PRO A 11 -36.96 -15.73 20.11
CA PRO A 11 -35.55 -15.45 19.88
C PRO A 11 -34.67 -16.39 20.71
N VAL A 12 -33.68 -17.02 20.05
CA VAL A 12 -32.61 -17.77 20.70
C VAL A 12 -31.59 -16.77 21.26
N ARG A 13 -31.46 -16.74 22.58
CA ARG A 13 -30.36 -16.10 23.29
C ARG A 13 -29.12 -16.99 23.16
N VAL A 14 -28.05 -16.49 22.56
CA VAL A 14 -26.73 -17.11 22.67
C VAL A 14 -25.95 -16.36 23.75
N VAL A 15 -25.69 -17.06 24.85
CA VAL A 15 -24.91 -16.62 26.00
C VAL A 15 -23.52 -17.26 25.90
N ALA A 16 -22.51 -16.41 26.10
CA ALA A 16 -21.16 -16.65 26.63
C ALA A 16 -20.35 -17.86 26.14
N TRP A 17 -19.16 -17.57 25.60
CA TRP A 17 -17.95 -18.34 25.89
C TRP A 17 -16.81 -17.39 26.24
N VAL A 18 -16.15 -17.74 27.35
CA VAL A 18 -15.12 -17.01 28.08
C VAL A 18 -13.82 -17.81 27.94
N LEU A 19 -12.72 -17.09 27.68
CA LEU A 19 -11.30 -17.41 27.96
C LEU A 19 -10.69 -18.69 27.37
N PHE A 20 -9.49 -18.57 26.81
CA PHE A 20 -8.27 -19.35 27.09
C PHE A 20 -7.32 -19.27 25.89
N TRP A 21 -6.32 -18.38 25.91
CA TRP A 21 -5.05 -18.60 25.21
C TRP A 21 -3.93 -17.95 26.03
N ALA A 22 -3.43 -18.74 26.97
CA ALA A 22 -2.10 -18.58 27.54
C ALA A 22 -1.28 -19.81 27.12
N LEU A 23 0.01 -19.56 26.86
CA LEU A 23 1.10 -20.54 26.73
C LEU A 23 1.24 -21.26 25.38
N CYS A 24 2.16 -20.75 24.56
CA CYS A 24 3.24 -21.56 23.97
C CYS A 24 4.32 -20.62 23.39
N MET A 25 5.26 -20.21 24.25
CA MET A 25 6.59 -19.80 23.81
C MET A 25 7.46 -21.05 23.68
N PRO A 26 8.13 -21.28 22.54
CA PRO A 26 9.40 -21.97 22.54
C PRO A 26 10.54 -20.95 22.59
N ALA A 27 11.30 -21.03 23.67
CA ALA A 27 12.56 -20.36 23.85
C ALA A 27 13.67 -21.11 23.08
N ILE A 28 14.45 -20.33 22.32
CA ILE A 28 15.91 -20.44 22.10
C ILE A 28 16.43 -21.77 21.50
N ALA A 29 16.89 -21.69 20.26
CA ALA A 29 17.96 -22.55 19.75
C ALA A 29 19.12 -21.66 19.31
N ASP A 30 20.23 -21.76 20.05
CA ASP A 30 21.53 -21.18 19.76
C ASP A 30 22.04 -21.64 18.38
N ALA A 31 22.10 -20.72 17.42
CA ALA A 31 22.87 -20.93 16.21
C ALA A 31 24.34 -20.57 16.50
N GLN A 32 25.14 -21.60 16.77
CA GLN A 32 26.58 -21.49 16.94
C GLN A 32 27.23 -20.93 15.67
N ASN A 33 27.99 -19.85 15.85
CA ASN A 33 28.87 -19.21 14.89
C ASN A 33 29.98 -20.18 14.45
N PRO A 34 30.11 -20.55 13.16
CA PRO A 34 31.23 -21.36 12.71
C PRO A 34 32.53 -20.55 12.83
N GLN A 35 33.34 -20.92 13.82
CA GLN A 35 34.73 -20.48 13.97
C GLN A 35 35.53 -20.97 12.75
N TYR A 36 36.05 -20.02 11.98
CA TYR A 36 37.06 -20.32 10.95
C TYR A 36 38.39 -20.64 11.63
N PRO A 37 39.07 -21.75 11.26
CA PRO A 37 40.40 -22.04 11.79
C PRO A 37 41.41 -21.01 11.26
N TYR A 38 42.01 -20.28 12.19
CA TYR A 38 43.18 -19.45 11.98
C TYR A 38 44.40 -20.38 11.82
N TYR A 39 44.96 -20.44 10.61
CA TYR A 39 46.24 -21.09 10.35
C TYR A 39 47.36 -20.09 10.64
N ASP A 40 47.99 -20.22 11.81
CA ASP A 40 49.33 -19.72 12.06
C ASP A 40 50.32 -20.85 11.74
N ASP A 41 50.92 -20.79 10.56
CA ASP A 41 52.20 -21.44 10.32
C ASP A 41 52.89 -20.72 9.16
N TYR A 42 54.02 -20.08 9.44
CA TYR A 42 55.25 -20.13 8.65
C TYR A 42 56.24 -19.13 9.24
N ASP A 43 57.00 -19.62 10.21
CA ASP A 43 58.32 -19.12 10.55
C ASP A 43 59.32 -19.45 9.42
N ASN A 44 60.26 -18.53 9.23
CA ASN A 44 61.55 -18.70 8.53
C ASN A 44 61.56 -19.14 7.05
N GLN A 45 61.82 -18.16 6.17
CA GLN A 45 62.64 -18.36 4.98
C GLN A 45 63.76 -17.32 4.94
N PRO A 46 65.00 -17.71 4.59
CA PRO A 46 66.15 -16.83 4.58
C PRO A 46 66.04 -15.79 3.45
N TYR A 47 66.45 -14.55 3.75
CA TYR A 47 66.59 -13.47 2.79
C TYR A 47 67.58 -13.87 1.67
N TYR A 48 67.05 -14.22 0.50
CA TYR A 48 67.80 -14.17 -0.75
C TYR A 48 67.68 -12.76 -1.34
N ASN A 49 68.81 -12.05 -1.46
CA ASN A 49 68.91 -10.86 -2.29
C ASN A 49 68.68 -11.27 -3.75
N PHE A 50 67.48 -11.02 -4.24
CA PHE A 50 67.17 -11.14 -5.66
C PHE A 50 67.22 -9.72 -6.26
N GLU A 51 68.28 -9.44 -7.02
CA GLU A 51 68.32 -8.26 -7.88
C GLU A 51 67.22 -8.39 -8.94
N TYR A 52 66.24 -7.49 -8.86
CA TYR A 52 65.18 -7.41 -9.85
C TYR A 52 65.79 -7.01 -11.21
N PRO A 53 65.54 -7.76 -12.30
CA PRO A 53 65.85 -7.26 -13.63
C PRO A 53 65.01 -6.02 -13.91
N ASP A 54 65.63 -5.00 -14.53
CA ASP A 54 64.94 -3.81 -15.04
C ASP A 54 63.73 -4.24 -15.87
N TYR A 55 62.53 -4.02 -15.34
CA TYR A 55 61.30 -4.23 -16.08
C TYR A 55 61.16 -3.10 -17.12
N PRO A 56 60.82 -3.41 -18.38
CA PRO A 56 60.54 -2.38 -19.36
C PRO A 56 59.34 -1.54 -18.91
N GLU A 57 59.52 -0.23 -19.01
CA GLU A 57 58.55 0.81 -18.67
C GLU A 57 57.21 0.53 -19.38
N TYR A 58 56.17 0.20 -18.61
CA TYR A 58 54.82 0.03 -19.16
C TYR A 58 54.35 1.37 -19.74
N PRO A 59 53.72 1.38 -20.93
CA PRO A 59 53.17 2.61 -21.49
C PRO A 59 52.14 3.19 -20.50
N GLN A 60 52.34 4.45 -20.11
CA GLN A 60 51.35 5.25 -19.39
C GLN A 60 50.10 5.33 -20.28
N TYR A 61 49.09 4.52 -19.98
CA TYR A 61 47.75 4.76 -20.48
C TYR A 61 47.26 6.02 -19.77
N ASP A 62 47.16 7.12 -20.52
CA ASP A 62 46.49 8.33 -20.08
C ASP A 62 45.15 7.92 -19.45
N GLN A 63 45.04 8.10 -18.12
CA GLN A 63 43.78 7.95 -17.43
C GLN A 63 42.89 9.10 -17.88
N GLN A 64 42.22 8.90 -19.01
CA GLN A 64 41.10 9.73 -19.40
C GLN A 64 40.14 9.70 -18.20
N PRO A 65 39.85 10.84 -17.55
CA PRO A 65 38.99 10.85 -16.40
C PRO A 65 37.70 10.16 -16.80
N ALA A 66 37.31 9.14 -16.02
CA ALA A 66 36.10 8.38 -16.27
C ALA A 66 34.98 9.38 -16.52
N GLN A 67 34.53 9.45 -17.78
CA GLN A 67 33.42 10.30 -18.16
C GLN A 67 32.25 9.78 -17.35
N ILE A 68 31.83 10.55 -16.35
CA ILE A 68 30.60 10.29 -15.61
C ILE A 68 29.55 10.20 -16.71
N ALA A 69 29.01 8.99 -16.91
CA ALA A 69 27.99 8.76 -17.92
C ALA A 69 26.93 9.84 -17.72
N PRO A 70 26.49 10.54 -18.79
CA PRO A 70 25.47 11.57 -18.67
C PRO A 70 24.33 10.95 -17.86
N GLN A 71 23.95 11.59 -16.76
CA GLN A 71 22.81 11.16 -15.94
C GLN A 71 21.64 11.00 -16.91
N GLY A 72 21.29 9.75 -17.22
CA GLY A 72 20.19 9.44 -18.11
C GLY A 72 18.98 10.15 -17.53
N GLN A 73 18.41 11.08 -18.29
CA GLN A 73 17.18 11.76 -17.91
C GLN A 73 16.19 10.65 -17.52
N GLN A 74 15.72 10.70 -16.28
CA GLN A 74 14.69 9.78 -15.79
C GLN A 74 13.54 9.85 -16.79
N GLN A 75 13.35 8.77 -17.56
CA GLN A 75 12.47 8.73 -18.73
C GLN A 75 11.00 9.07 -18.39
N TYR A 76 10.66 9.03 -17.10
CA TYR A 76 9.36 9.30 -16.54
C TYR A 76 9.50 10.21 -15.31
N PRO A 77 9.07 11.48 -15.37
CA PRO A 77 9.08 12.35 -14.20
C PRO A 77 8.11 11.84 -13.13
N PRO A 78 8.38 12.07 -11.83
CA PRO A 78 7.44 11.76 -10.75
C PRO A 78 6.09 12.43 -10.97
N VAL A 79 5.02 11.71 -10.63
CA VAL A 79 3.63 12.19 -10.69
C VAL A 79 3.04 12.23 -9.29
N ASP A 80 2.38 13.33 -8.95
CA ASP A 80 1.64 13.49 -7.70
C ASP A 80 0.41 14.39 -7.93
N LEU A 81 -0.77 13.89 -7.57
CA LEU A 81 -2.03 14.60 -7.66
C LEU A 81 -2.31 15.46 -6.41
N TYR A 82 -1.44 15.39 -5.40
CA TYR A 82 -1.53 16.14 -4.14
C TYR A 82 -2.85 15.92 -3.39
N ILE A 83 -3.42 14.72 -3.51
CA ILE A 83 -4.62 14.32 -2.78
C ILE A 83 -4.27 14.27 -1.29
N GLN A 84 -5.01 15.02 -0.48
CA GLN A 84 -4.82 15.02 0.97
C GLN A 84 -5.16 13.65 1.57
N ASN A 85 -4.29 13.12 2.43
CA ASN A 85 -4.65 11.95 3.22
C ASN A 85 -5.62 12.36 4.34
N ILE A 86 -6.79 11.72 4.37
CA ILE A 86 -7.78 11.88 5.43
C ILE A 86 -7.96 10.52 6.10
N ALA A 87 -7.63 10.46 7.39
CA ALA A 87 -7.70 9.24 8.18
C ALA A 87 -9.15 8.79 8.41
N GLN A 88 -9.37 7.48 8.48
CA GLN A 88 -10.67 6.92 8.82
C GLN A 88 -11.06 7.24 10.27
N GLN A 89 -12.34 7.56 10.48
CA GLN A 89 -12.87 7.94 11.79
C GLN A 89 -13.30 6.74 12.65
N THR A 90 -13.44 5.55 12.06
CA THR A 90 -13.77 4.29 12.75
C THR A 90 -12.90 3.16 12.23
N ILE A 91 -12.98 1.99 12.85
CA ILE A 91 -12.22 0.80 12.43
C ILE A 91 -12.61 0.24 11.05
N THR A 92 -13.79 0.56 10.51
CA THR A 92 -14.29 -0.02 9.25
C THR A 92 -14.52 0.99 8.13
N TRP A 93 -14.27 2.29 8.36
CA TRP A 93 -14.63 3.36 7.42
C TRP A 93 -13.51 3.77 6.45
N CYS A 94 -12.56 2.87 6.14
CA CYS A 94 -11.58 3.13 5.08
C CYS A 94 -12.26 3.54 3.76
N TRP A 95 -13.38 2.90 3.42
CA TRP A 95 -14.19 3.21 2.23
C TRP A 95 -14.79 4.61 2.22
N ALA A 96 -15.32 5.08 3.36
CA ALA A 96 -15.86 6.43 3.49
C ALA A 96 -14.73 7.46 3.48
N ALA A 97 -13.58 7.14 4.08
CA ALA A 97 -12.41 8.00 4.09
C ALA A 97 -11.81 8.19 2.69
N VAL A 98 -11.60 7.13 1.90
CA VAL A 98 -11.11 7.29 0.51
C VAL A 98 -12.10 8.07 -0.36
N ALA A 99 -13.41 7.85 -0.18
CA ALA A 99 -14.43 8.65 -0.85
C ALA A 99 -14.32 10.13 -0.44
N GLN A 100 -14.15 10.42 0.85
CA GLN A 100 -13.96 11.78 1.36
C GLN A 100 -12.73 12.46 0.72
N GLN A 101 -11.60 11.76 0.63
CA GLN A 101 -10.37 12.27 0.01
C GLN A 101 -10.60 12.66 -1.45
N ILE A 102 -11.22 11.78 -2.23
CA ILE A 102 -11.50 12.03 -3.65
C ILE A 102 -12.51 13.17 -3.83
N ILE A 103 -13.60 13.17 -3.08
CA ILE A 103 -14.63 14.22 -3.16
C ILE A 103 -14.01 15.58 -2.81
N PHE A 104 -13.23 15.63 -1.73
CA PHE A 104 -12.55 16.85 -1.31
C PHE A 104 -11.56 17.33 -2.37
N TRP A 105 -10.73 16.44 -2.91
CA TRP A 105 -9.78 16.79 -3.97
C TRP A 105 -10.47 17.34 -5.23
N LYS A 106 -11.61 16.77 -5.65
CA LYS A 106 -12.34 17.23 -6.83
C LYS A 106 -13.11 18.54 -6.61
N ARG A 107 -13.58 18.80 -5.38
CA ARG A 107 -14.57 19.86 -5.11
C ARG A 107 -14.12 20.92 -4.12
N ASN A 108 -12.95 20.75 -3.51
CA ASN A 108 -12.47 21.55 -2.39
C ASN A 108 -13.43 21.57 -1.18
N TYR A 109 -14.31 20.57 -1.10
CA TYR A 109 -15.27 20.35 -0.02
C TYR A 109 -15.70 18.89 -0.01
N SER A 110 -15.89 18.31 1.18
CA SER A 110 -16.51 17.00 1.35
C SER A 110 -17.23 16.94 2.69
N PRO A 111 -18.41 16.29 2.79
CA PRO A 111 -19.01 15.95 4.07
C PRO A 111 -18.08 15.09 4.93
N ASN A 112 -18.37 15.02 6.22
CA ASN A 112 -17.66 14.11 7.12
C ASN A 112 -18.00 12.65 6.83
N GLN A 113 -17.15 11.71 7.27
CA GLN A 113 -17.35 10.29 6.97
C GLN A 113 -18.66 9.75 7.53
N CYS A 114 -19.10 10.22 8.70
CA CYS A 114 -20.41 9.85 9.24
C CYS A 114 -21.59 10.24 8.33
N GLU A 115 -21.49 11.37 7.64
CA GLU A 115 -22.50 11.85 6.68
C GLU A 115 -22.44 11.03 5.39
N LEU A 116 -21.24 10.76 4.87
CA LEU A 116 -21.03 9.90 3.70
C LEU A 116 -21.56 8.49 3.94
N VAL A 117 -21.33 7.94 5.13
CA VAL A 117 -21.88 6.64 5.55
C VAL A 117 -23.40 6.69 5.59
N ALA A 118 -23.98 7.74 6.20
CA ALA A 118 -25.42 7.89 6.25
C ALA A 118 -26.04 7.96 4.85
N ILE A 119 -25.44 8.73 3.93
CA ILE A 119 -25.88 8.83 2.54
C ILE A 119 -25.83 7.46 1.84
N ALA A 120 -24.71 6.75 1.95
CA ALA A 120 -24.53 5.45 1.31
C ALA A 120 -25.49 4.36 1.83
N TYR A 121 -26.00 4.51 3.06
CA TYR A 121 -26.95 3.60 3.68
C TYR A 121 -28.38 4.15 3.72
N ASN A 122 -28.65 5.29 3.07
CA ASN A 122 -29.95 5.96 3.09
C ASN A 122 -30.48 6.20 4.53
N ALA A 123 -29.58 6.56 5.43
CA ALA A 123 -29.84 6.85 6.84
C ALA A 123 -29.81 8.36 7.12
N ASN A 124 -30.29 8.75 8.29
CA ASN A 124 -30.22 10.14 8.73
C ASN A 124 -28.77 10.51 9.11
N ALA A 125 -28.22 11.56 8.49
CA ALA A 125 -26.86 12.02 8.75
C ALA A 125 -26.60 12.38 10.23
N GLN A 126 -27.55 13.09 10.86
CA GLN A 126 -27.44 13.45 12.27
C GLN A 126 -27.35 12.20 13.17
N TYR A 127 -28.07 11.12 12.82
CA TYR A 127 -28.02 9.88 13.59
C TYR A 127 -26.63 9.25 13.57
N CYS A 128 -26.04 9.04 12.39
CA CYS A 128 -24.70 8.45 12.28
C CYS A 128 -23.60 9.36 12.82
N CYS A 129 -23.75 10.69 12.72
CA CYS A 129 -22.77 11.61 13.27
C CYS A 129 -22.87 11.77 14.79
N THR A 130 -24.06 11.61 15.38
CA THR A 130 -24.25 11.60 16.84
C THR A 130 -23.84 10.25 17.43
N TYR A 131 -24.11 9.15 16.74
CA TYR A 131 -23.86 7.77 17.20
C TYR A 131 -23.02 6.97 16.18
N PRO A 132 -21.74 7.33 15.97
CA PRO A 132 -20.90 6.71 14.94
C PRO A 132 -20.71 5.20 15.10
N GLN A 133 -20.74 4.70 16.35
CA GLN A 133 -20.66 3.27 16.63
C GLN A 133 -21.86 2.49 16.07
N ALA A 134 -23.04 3.11 16.02
CA ALA A 134 -24.24 2.49 15.44
C ALA A 134 -24.18 2.39 13.90
N CYS A 135 -23.31 3.17 13.26
CA CYS A 135 -23.08 3.16 11.81
C CYS A 135 -21.67 2.63 11.46
N THR A 136 -20.98 1.95 12.39
CA THR A 136 -19.68 1.32 12.13
C THR A 136 -19.89 0.03 11.35
N VAL A 137 -20.06 0.20 10.04
CA VAL A 137 -20.29 -0.86 9.06
C VAL A 137 -19.18 -0.85 8.01
N THR A 138 -18.92 -2.01 7.44
CA THR A 138 -18.05 -2.14 6.27
C THR A 138 -18.73 -1.53 5.05
N GLY A 139 -17.94 -1.15 4.04
CA GLY A 139 -18.45 -0.66 2.77
C GLY A 139 -18.12 -1.58 1.62
N SER A 140 -18.61 -1.20 0.44
CA SER A 140 -18.39 -1.88 -0.83
C SER A 140 -17.80 -0.93 -1.87
N LEU A 141 -17.22 -1.48 -2.94
CA LEU A 141 -16.70 -0.67 -4.05
C LEU A 141 -17.83 0.08 -4.75
N GLU A 142 -19.01 -0.52 -4.84
CA GLU A 142 -20.22 0.06 -5.39
C GLU A 142 -20.67 1.28 -4.59
N GLN A 143 -20.55 1.25 -3.25
CA GLN A 143 -20.86 2.42 -2.41
C GLN A 143 -19.85 3.55 -2.61
N ILE A 144 -18.55 3.24 -2.76
CA ILE A 144 -17.53 4.24 -3.09
C ILE A 144 -17.86 4.91 -4.43
N GLN A 145 -18.14 4.09 -5.44
CA GLN A 145 -18.56 4.53 -6.78
C GLN A 145 -19.82 5.40 -6.75
N ALA A 146 -20.85 4.98 -5.99
CA ALA A 146 -22.08 5.72 -5.83
C ALA A 146 -21.85 7.09 -5.18
N LEU A 147 -21.00 7.16 -4.15
CA LEU A 147 -20.63 8.44 -3.52
C LEU A 147 -19.88 9.34 -4.50
N ILE A 148 -18.92 8.81 -5.27
CA ILE A 148 -18.20 9.58 -6.29
C ILE A 148 -19.19 10.16 -7.32
N MET A 149 -20.12 9.35 -7.83
CA MET A 149 -21.16 9.83 -8.75
C MET A 149 -22.10 10.84 -8.13
N TYR A 150 -22.55 10.60 -6.89
CA TYR A 150 -23.46 11.49 -6.17
C TYR A 150 -22.87 12.89 -6.03
N TYR A 151 -21.56 12.99 -5.83
CA TYR A 151 -20.86 14.26 -5.77
C TYR A 151 -20.37 14.79 -7.13
N GLY A 152 -20.82 14.21 -8.25
CA GLY A 152 -20.55 14.72 -9.61
C GLY A 152 -19.20 14.28 -10.19
N GLY A 153 -18.58 13.26 -9.61
CA GLY A 153 -17.42 12.59 -10.20
C GLY A 153 -17.84 11.52 -11.20
N SER A 154 -16.88 11.10 -12.02
CA SER A 154 -17.03 9.95 -12.92
C SER A 154 -15.95 8.93 -12.59
N PHE A 155 -16.19 7.66 -12.92
CA PHE A 155 -15.20 6.63 -12.70
C PHE A 155 -15.22 5.55 -13.79
N SER A 156 -14.15 4.78 -13.85
CA SER A 156 -14.09 3.49 -14.52
C SER A 156 -13.47 2.45 -13.59
N ALA A 157 -13.72 1.18 -13.85
CA ALA A 157 -13.01 0.10 -13.18
C ALA A 157 -11.72 -0.25 -13.95
N ILE A 158 -10.66 -0.56 -13.22
CA ILE A 158 -9.49 -1.27 -13.73
C ILE A 158 -9.62 -2.74 -13.29
N THR A 159 -9.43 -3.65 -14.24
CA THR A 159 -9.25 -5.08 -13.98
C THR A 159 -7.86 -5.32 -13.35
N PRO A 160 -7.72 -6.11 -12.29
CA PRO A 160 -6.41 -6.41 -11.67
C PRO A 160 -5.46 -7.21 -12.57
N PRO A 161 -4.13 -7.12 -12.36
CA PRO A 161 -3.34 -5.92 -12.10
C PRO A 161 -2.96 -5.26 -13.43
N ALA A 162 -3.27 -3.96 -13.55
CA ALA A 162 -2.70 -3.12 -14.60
C ALA A 162 -1.18 -3.10 -14.46
N ASP A 163 -0.44 -3.08 -15.56
CA ASP A 163 1.02 -2.94 -15.51
C ASP A 163 1.42 -1.55 -14.94
N PRO A 164 2.62 -1.41 -14.36
CA PRO A 164 3.05 -0.15 -13.76
C PRO A 164 3.03 1.04 -14.72
N TYR A 165 3.23 0.81 -16.02
CA TYR A 165 3.23 1.87 -17.01
C TYR A 165 1.82 2.38 -17.29
N SER A 166 0.83 1.49 -17.42
CA SER A 166 -0.59 1.86 -17.50
C SER A 166 -1.08 2.65 -16.27
N LEU A 167 -0.64 2.25 -15.07
CA LEU A 167 -0.93 2.99 -13.84
C LEU A 167 -0.29 4.38 -13.84
N TYR A 168 0.99 4.47 -14.24
CA TYR A 168 1.69 5.74 -14.39
C TYR A 168 0.97 6.67 -15.37
N GLN A 169 0.59 6.17 -16.56
CA GLN A 169 -0.13 6.97 -17.56
C GLN A 169 -1.49 7.45 -17.04
N THR A 170 -2.19 6.62 -16.26
CA THR A 170 -3.45 7.00 -15.63
C THR A 170 -3.25 8.19 -14.68
N LEU A 171 -2.26 8.09 -13.79
CA LEU A 171 -1.94 9.16 -12.84
C LEU A 171 -1.43 10.42 -13.56
N ALA A 172 -0.56 10.26 -14.57
CA ALA A 172 -0.02 11.36 -15.38
C ALA A 172 -1.11 12.11 -16.16
N ALA A 173 -2.20 11.43 -16.50
CA ALA A 173 -3.40 12.03 -17.09
C ALA A 173 -4.28 12.77 -16.08
N GLY A 174 -3.83 12.94 -14.83
CA GLY A 174 -4.58 13.65 -13.78
C GLY A 174 -5.68 12.80 -13.13
N ARG A 175 -5.65 11.47 -13.27
CA ARG A 175 -6.72 10.58 -12.80
C ARG A 175 -6.30 9.85 -11.53
N ALA A 176 -7.03 10.09 -10.44
CA ALA A 176 -6.79 9.40 -9.18
C ALA A 176 -7.21 7.92 -9.26
N VAL A 177 -6.54 7.06 -8.50
CA VAL A 177 -6.89 5.63 -8.45
C VAL A 177 -7.19 5.23 -7.01
N ILE A 178 -8.37 4.68 -6.76
CA ILE A 178 -8.68 3.99 -5.50
C ILE A 178 -8.35 2.52 -5.69
N LEU A 179 -7.50 1.98 -4.83
CA LEU A 179 -7.06 0.60 -4.88
C LEU A 179 -7.77 -0.21 -3.79
N ALA A 180 -8.36 -1.34 -4.18
CA ALA A 180 -8.93 -2.32 -3.27
C ALA A 180 -7.90 -3.42 -3.00
N LEU A 181 -7.54 -3.57 -1.74
CA LEU A 181 -6.58 -4.53 -1.23
C LEU A 181 -7.34 -5.60 -0.43
N GLN A 182 -7.00 -6.86 -0.64
CA GLN A 182 -7.59 -7.97 0.09
C GLN A 182 -6.48 -8.86 0.65
N SER A 183 -6.36 -8.89 1.99
CA SER A 183 -5.40 -9.75 2.68
C SER A 183 -5.98 -11.13 3.01
N THR A 184 -7.29 -11.20 3.24
CA THR A 184 -8.04 -12.46 3.43
C THR A 184 -9.45 -12.33 2.84
N PRO A 185 -10.19 -13.44 2.62
CA PRO A 185 -11.57 -13.38 2.13
C PRO A 185 -12.51 -12.47 2.93
N PHE A 186 -12.20 -12.22 4.21
CA PHE A 186 -13.04 -11.43 5.12
C PHE A 186 -12.42 -10.09 5.53
N SER A 187 -11.20 -9.78 5.08
CA SER A 187 -10.48 -8.55 5.41
C SER A 187 -10.08 -7.82 4.13
N GLY A 188 -10.84 -6.77 3.83
CA GLY A 188 -10.56 -5.84 2.74
C GLY A 188 -10.12 -4.48 3.28
N HIS A 189 -9.31 -3.77 2.49
CA HIS A 189 -8.88 -2.41 2.75
C HIS A 189 -8.91 -1.62 1.45
N VAL A 190 -9.14 -0.31 1.53
CA VAL A 190 -9.08 0.57 0.36
C VAL A 190 -8.18 1.76 0.64
N VAL A 191 -7.40 2.13 -0.37
CA VAL A 191 -6.42 3.21 -0.30
C VAL A 191 -6.50 4.08 -1.56
N VAL A 192 -6.01 5.32 -1.49
CA VAL A 192 -5.89 6.18 -2.67
C VAL A 192 -4.45 6.16 -3.16
N VAL A 193 -4.23 5.76 -4.41
CA VAL A 193 -2.97 5.99 -5.11
C VAL A 193 -3.04 7.40 -5.71
N ARG A 194 -2.25 8.31 -5.16
CA ARG A 194 -2.22 9.72 -5.56
C ARG A 194 -1.07 10.06 -6.50
N GLY A 195 -0.11 9.15 -6.66
CA GLY A 195 1.09 9.43 -7.43
C GLY A 195 1.98 8.21 -7.60
N MET A 196 3.01 8.37 -8.41
CA MET A 196 3.97 7.34 -8.75
C MET A 196 5.28 7.94 -9.24
N GLU A 197 6.39 7.30 -8.91
CA GLU A 197 7.70 7.60 -9.47
C GLU A 197 8.45 6.33 -9.85
N TRP A 198 9.48 6.48 -10.68
CA TRP A 198 10.39 5.40 -11.05
C TRP A 198 11.72 5.59 -10.34
N VAL A 199 12.01 4.80 -9.33
CA VAL A 199 13.25 4.93 -8.54
C VAL A 199 14.34 4.04 -9.12
N GLN A 200 15.53 4.59 -9.37
CA GLN A 200 16.69 3.78 -9.75
C GLN A 200 17.20 3.00 -8.54
N THR A 201 17.27 1.67 -8.67
CA THR A 201 17.84 0.78 -7.64
C THR A 201 19.04 0.02 -8.21
N ALA A 202 19.75 -0.75 -7.37
CA ALA A 202 20.82 -1.65 -7.80
C ALA A 202 20.35 -2.73 -8.80
N TRP A 203 19.04 -3.01 -8.84
CA TRP A 203 18.44 -4.05 -9.66
C TRP A 203 17.71 -3.48 -10.89
N GLY A 204 17.80 -2.17 -11.12
CA GLY A 204 17.12 -1.47 -12.20
C GLY A 204 16.08 -0.47 -11.70
N MET A 205 15.29 0.07 -12.63
CA MET A 205 14.21 1.01 -12.32
C MET A 205 13.04 0.30 -11.65
N GLN A 206 12.63 0.78 -10.49
CA GLN A 206 11.52 0.23 -9.71
C GLN A 206 10.35 1.22 -9.64
N PRO A 207 9.13 0.80 -9.99
CA PRO A 207 7.93 1.60 -9.82
C PRO A 207 7.55 1.71 -8.34
N VAL A 208 7.42 2.94 -7.84
CA VAL A 208 7.07 3.25 -6.44
C VAL A 208 5.82 4.14 -6.43
N LEU A 209 4.79 3.71 -5.69
CA LEU A 209 3.52 4.40 -5.58
C LEU A 209 3.46 5.30 -4.35
N TYR A 210 2.84 6.47 -4.48
CA TYR A 210 2.47 7.30 -3.35
C TYR A 210 1.03 6.97 -2.96
N ILE A 211 0.87 6.42 -1.75
CA ILE A 211 -0.41 5.92 -1.25
C ILE A 211 -0.87 6.74 -0.06
N ASN A 212 -2.15 7.08 -0.07
CA ASN A 212 -2.87 7.54 1.11
C ASN A 212 -3.64 6.36 1.69
N ASP A 213 -3.19 5.92 2.85
CA ASP A 213 -3.84 4.91 3.65
C ASP A 213 -4.71 5.57 4.74
N PRO A 214 -6.04 5.40 4.71
CA PRO A 214 -6.94 5.92 5.75
C PRO A 214 -6.63 5.43 7.17
N MET A 215 -6.01 4.27 7.34
CA MET A 215 -5.61 3.78 8.66
C MET A 215 -4.33 4.44 9.18
N SER A 216 -3.72 5.33 8.39
CA SER A 216 -2.45 6.01 8.71
C SER A 216 -1.26 5.06 8.92
N TYR A 217 -1.29 3.82 8.41
CA TYR A 217 -0.10 2.96 8.46
C TYR A 217 0.93 3.35 7.38
N PHE A 218 0.49 3.82 6.21
CA PHE A 218 1.37 3.99 5.03
C PHE A 218 1.10 5.25 4.19
N SER A 219 1.18 6.46 4.76
CA SER A 219 1.39 7.67 3.94
C SER A 219 2.82 7.69 3.39
N LYS A 220 3.23 6.65 2.66
CA LYS A 220 4.62 6.34 2.33
C LYS A 220 4.74 5.86 0.89
N PRO A 221 5.92 6.01 0.27
CA PRO A 221 6.25 5.31 -0.96
C PRO A 221 6.13 3.79 -0.76
N VAL A 222 5.37 3.12 -1.62
CA VAL A 222 5.19 1.67 -1.61
C VAL A 222 5.60 1.11 -2.98
N PRO A 223 6.55 0.15 -3.04
CA PRO A 223 6.85 -0.53 -4.29
C PRO A 223 5.61 -1.18 -4.89
N PHE A 224 5.36 -0.94 -6.19
CA PHE A 224 4.18 -1.49 -6.87
C PHE A 224 4.12 -3.02 -6.75
N TYR A 225 5.27 -3.69 -6.85
CA TYR A 225 5.35 -5.15 -6.83
C TYR A 225 4.93 -5.77 -5.49
N ASP A 226 4.97 -5.03 -4.38
CA ASP A 226 4.55 -5.50 -3.05
C ASP A 226 3.03 -5.64 -2.95
N LEU A 227 2.28 -5.00 -3.86
CA LEU A 227 0.82 -4.99 -3.85
C LEU A 227 0.19 -6.08 -4.72
N LEU A 228 0.98 -6.75 -5.57
CA LEU A 228 0.46 -7.71 -6.56
C LEU A 228 -0.29 -8.88 -5.91
N GLY A 229 0.12 -9.31 -4.72
CA GLY A 229 -0.54 -10.40 -3.98
C GLY A 229 -1.84 -10.00 -3.29
N TYR A 230 -2.13 -8.70 -3.18
CA TYR A 230 -3.27 -8.17 -2.43
C TYR A 230 -4.24 -7.37 -3.32
N TRP A 231 -3.84 -6.97 -4.53
CA TRP A 231 -4.64 -6.17 -5.44
C TRP A 231 -5.88 -6.94 -5.91
N GLN A 232 -7.07 -6.51 -5.48
CA GLN A 232 -8.34 -7.13 -5.83
C GLN A 232 -9.14 -6.34 -6.87
N ALA A 233 -9.06 -5.02 -6.87
CA ALA A 233 -9.73 -4.16 -7.84
C ALA A 233 -9.15 -2.74 -7.80
N ALA A 234 -9.41 -1.94 -8.83
CA ALA A 234 -9.11 -0.51 -8.80
C ALA A 234 -10.22 0.31 -9.45
N ILE A 235 -10.45 1.51 -8.92
CA ILE A 235 -11.40 2.51 -9.44
C ILE A 235 -10.58 3.70 -9.91
N VAL A 236 -10.63 4.01 -11.21
CA VAL A 236 -10.04 5.22 -11.78
C VAL A 236 -11.07 6.32 -11.75
N VAL A 237 -10.70 7.47 -11.21
CA VAL A 237 -11.57 8.64 -11.09
C VAL A 237 -11.21 9.67 -12.15
N PHE A 238 -12.23 10.17 -12.85
CA PHE A 238 -12.17 11.27 -13.83
C PHE A 238 -12.90 12.48 -13.28
#